data_AF-A0A5N0T8U1-F1
#
_entry.id   AF-A0A5N0T8U1-F1
#
_cell.length_a   1.000
_cell.length_b   1.000
_cell.length_c   1.000
_cell.angle_alpha   90.00
_cell.angle_beta   90.00
_cell.angle_gamma   90.00
#
_symmetry.space_group_name_H-M   'P 1'
#
loop_
_entity.id
_entity.type
_entity.pdbx_description
1 polymer ?
#
loop_
_entity_poly.entity_id
_entity_poly.type
_entity_poly.pdbx_seq_one_letter_code
_entity_poly.pdbx_strand_id
1 'polypeptide(L)'
;MNRNYALALAIALALALNLVATGTAFGWTIEKIPETESANWPQTLETRATGRAVTNAETGEWLRQWPGTYFETAFSGDRVAFRIGAGDVILDVRVDDDAPVILGKPEPGLYQLTGLAPGDHRLRVDVASENQGWTTIFGGFFAGEGTRALPLPAREVQLEFIGDSHTVGYANRSWQRECDNDEVWATTATSRGIAPLAAAAFDADYQVNAISGRGVVRNYGGGDGDTLPQAYPYTLFDKTRAYTDATWSPAVIVIALGTNDFSTPLTDGEPWQDRAALREAYADRYMRFVLDLRERHPDAGFVLWIADRPEGEISTALQHVVDKLAVRGERRVEMVIVSDLEMTACHWHPGQADNQRVATALNGAIARQLAAAGSGNEDSKAAQLQQRLANNPATPWNVYGPGQVTEVLPGEGPQGFPAFRVDVQSKAANPWEIGTVNSIEKPIAKDDVIVVALWLRAPHLADGETTEIPSFGLSLSSPPYDGIAGNSATVTHQWQQFFATGTAGKNFSASELGLGVHLGNAARVIDLGPVRVFNLGPGADVSGLVGD
;
A
#
# COMPACT_ATOMS: atom_id res chain seq x y z
N MET A 1 1.40 -15.89 -64.10
CA MET A 1 1.51 -14.42 -64.01
C MET A 1 0.70 -14.00 -62.79
N ASN A 2 1.18 -13.50 -61.66
CA ASN A 2 2.47 -13.12 -61.08
C ASN A 2 2.37 -13.57 -59.60
N ARG A 3 3.29 -14.33 -58.99
CA ARG A 3 4.59 -13.88 -58.45
C ARG A 3 4.49 -12.59 -57.63
N ASN A 4 4.16 -12.71 -56.34
CA ASN A 4 5.00 -12.25 -55.23
C ASN A 4 4.39 -12.65 -53.87
N TYR A 5 5.28 -12.90 -52.90
CA TYR A 5 5.06 -13.33 -51.51
C TYR A 5 5.16 -14.84 -51.23
N ALA A 6 6.34 -15.36 -51.56
CA ALA A 6 7.01 -16.34 -50.72
C ALA A 6 7.78 -15.61 -49.61
N LEU A 7 7.32 -15.70 -48.36
CA LEU A 7 8.13 -15.87 -47.14
C LEU A 7 7.20 -16.02 -45.93
N ALA A 8 7.60 -16.87 -44.98
CA ALA A 8 6.92 -17.20 -43.71
C ALA A 8 5.87 -18.34 -43.76
N LEU A 9 6.28 -19.51 -44.27
CA LEU A 9 5.70 -20.79 -43.85
C LEU A 9 6.82 -21.81 -43.62
N ALA A 10 7.52 -21.69 -42.49
CA ALA A 10 8.39 -22.74 -41.93
C ALA A 10 8.87 -22.32 -40.53
N ILE A 11 8.31 -22.94 -39.50
CA ILE A 11 8.98 -23.73 -38.45
C ILE A 11 7.92 -23.94 -37.36
N ALA A 12 7.13 -24.99 -37.54
CA ALA A 12 6.54 -25.74 -36.44
C ALA A 12 7.51 -26.89 -36.16
N LEU A 13 8.43 -26.67 -35.23
CA LEU A 13 9.20 -27.74 -34.62
C LEU A 13 9.03 -27.61 -33.11
N ALA A 14 8.22 -28.51 -32.56
CA ALA A 14 8.17 -28.75 -31.13
C ALA A 14 9.55 -29.26 -30.69
N LEU A 15 10.34 -28.39 -30.06
CA LEU A 15 11.35 -28.80 -29.10
C LEU A 15 10.71 -28.66 -27.72
N ALA A 16 10.81 -29.71 -26.92
CA ALA A 16 10.77 -29.59 -25.47
C ALA A 16 11.94 -28.69 -25.04
N LEU A 17 11.72 -27.38 -25.04
CA LEU A 17 12.62 -26.45 -24.37
C LEU A 17 12.33 -26.57 -22.88
N ASN A 18 13.31 -27.05 -22.12
CA ASN A 18 13.49 -26.59 -20.75
C ASN A 18 13.48 -25.06 -20.83
N LEU A 19 12.37 -24.42 -20.43
CA LEU A 19 12.31 -22.97 -20.36
C LEU A 19 13.27 -22.54 -19.24
N VAL A 20 14.50 -22.24 -19.60
CA VAL A 20 15.35 -21.37 -18.80
C VAL A 20 14.78 -19.97 -18.99
N ALA A 21 13.94 -19.52 -18.05
CA ALA A 21 13.58 -18.11 -17.96
C ALA A 21 14.86 -17.38 -17.50
N THR A 22 15.61 -16.85 -18.46
CA THR A 22 16.89 -16.20 -18.16
C THR A 22 16.65 -14.80 -17.59
N GLY A 23 16.87 -14.64 -16.29
CA GLY A 23 17.05 -13.33 -15.65
C GLY A 23 18.44 -12.79 -15.91
N THR A 24 18.89 -12.69 -17.17
CA THR A 24 20.27 -12.25 -17.49
C THR A 24 20.66 -10.88 -16.91
N ALA A 25 19.67 -10.08 -16.48
CA ALA A 25 19.88 -8.82 -15.78
C ALA A 25 20.16 -8.94 -14.26
N PHE A 26 19.84 -10.08 -13.62
CA PHE A 26 19.80 -10.23 -12.15
C PHE A 26 20.83 -11.22 -11.58
N GLY A 27 21.61 -11.88 -12.43
CA GLY A 27 22.62 -12.85 -12.00
C GLY A 27 22.06 -14.23 -11.62
N TRP A 28 20.73 -14.40 -11.55
CA TRP A 28 20.06 -15.67 -11.24
C TRP A 28 19.06 -16.13 -12.31
N THR A 29 18.74 -17.43 -12.33
CA THR A 29 17.78 -18.07 -13.25
C THR A 29 16.78 -18.95 -12.51
N ILE A 30 15.62 -19.19 -13.12
CA ILE A 30 14.63 -20.18 -12.64
C ILE A 30 14.56 -21.34 -13.62
N GLU A 31 14.67 -22.56 -13.10
CA GLU A 31 14.65 -23.78 -13.90
C GLU A 31 13.83 -24.88 -13.23
N LYS A 32 13.03 -25.61 -14.02
CA LYS A 32 12.29 -26.78 -13.54
C LYS A 32 13.27 -27.93 -13.29
N ILE A 33 13.20 -28.52 -12.12
CA ILE A 33 14.02 -29.66 -11.70
C ILE A 33 13.38 -30.96 -12.20
N PRO A 34 14.17 -31.92 -12.74
CA PRO A 34 13.67 -33.27 -13.01
C PRO A 34 13.06 -33.91 -11.76
N GLU A 35 11.97 -34.65 -11.91
CA GLU A 35 11.29 -35.28 -10.77
C GLU A 35 12.21 -36.22 -9.99
N THR A 36 13.14 -36.89 -10.68
CA THR A 36 14.19 -37.74 -10.09
C THR A 36 15.13 -37.02 -9.13
N GLU A 37 15.25 -35.69 -9.24
CA GLU A 37 16.12 -34.86 -8.41
C GLU A 37 15.37 -34.12 -7.30
N SER A 38 14.03 -34.22 -7.25
CA SER A 38 13.22 -33.58 -6.21
C SER A 38 13.55 -34.10 -4.80
N ALA A 39 14.04 -35.33 -4.68
CA ALA A 39 14.50 -35.91 -3.42
C ALA A 39 15.71 -35.18 -2.80
N ASN A 40 16.43 -34.38 -3.60
CA ASN A 40 17.57 -33.58 -3.15
C ASN A 40 17.16 -32.29 -2.42
N TRP A 41 15.86 -32.03 -2.28
CA TRP A 41 15.29 -30.85 -1.62
C TRP A 41 14.40 -31.26 -0.43
N PRO A 42 14.95 -31.93 0.60
CA PRO A 42 14.14 -32.53 1.66
C PRO A 42 13.61 -31.53 2.69
N GLN A 43 14.23 -30.35 2.79
CA GLN A 43 13.93 -29.36 3.81
C GLN A 43 12.96 -28.31 3.27
N THR A 44 11.78 -28.22 3.89
CA THR A 44 10.85 -27.12 3.64
C THR A 44 11.30 -25.85 4.33
N LEU A 45 11.01 -24.71 3.72
CA LEU A 45 11.13 -23.39 4.33
C LEU A 45 9.76 -22.92 4.82
N GLU A 46 9.76 -22.12 5.88
CA GLU A 46 8.55 -21.45 6.33
C GLU A 46 7.98 -20.62 5.17
N THR A 47 6.68 -20.78 4.94
CA THR A 47 5.98 -20.08 3.88
C THR A 47 4.86 -19.26 4.49
N ARG A 48 4.93 -17.95 4.28
CA ARG A 48 3.80 -17.07 4.55
C ARG A 48 2.93 -16.98 3.30
N ALA A 49 1.75 -17.59 3.36
CA ALA A 49 0.73 -17.45 2.33
C ALA A 49 -0.18 -16.26 2.68
N THR A 50 -0.31 -15.31 1.77
CA THR A 50 -1.23 -14.17 1.92
C THR A 50 -2.23 -14.16 0.77
N GLY A 51 -3.49 -13.84 1.06
CA GLY A 51 -4.61 -14.18 0.19
C GLY A 51 -5.39 -15.37 0.74
N ARG A 52 -6.58 -15.58 0.21
CA ARG A 52 -7.43 -16.69 0.64
C ARG A 52 -6.94 -17.99 0.03
N ALA A 53 -6.39 -18.83 0.88
CA ALA A 53 -5.97 -20.18 0.53
C ALA A 53 -6.36 -21.17 1.63
N VAL A 54 -6.38 -22.45 1.29
CA VAL A 54 -6.57 -23.55 2.24
C VAL A 54 -5.51 -24.62 2.01
N THR A 55 -4.91 -25.12 3.09
CA THR A 55 -3.99 -26.25 3.01
C THR A 55 -4.75 -27.55 2.77
N ASN A 56 -4.32 -28.32 1.77
CA ASN A 56 -4.71 -29.72 1.64
C ASN A 56 -4.11 -30.51 2.82
N ALA A 57 -4.96 -31.22 3.57
CA ALA A 57 -4.53 -31.94 4.77
C ALA A 57 -3.61 -33.14 4.47
N GLU A 58 -3.70 -33.72 3.27
CA GLU A 58 -2.91 -34.88 2.86
C GLU A 58 -1.54 -34.46 2.31
N THR A 59 -1.50 -33.41 1.49
CA THR A 59 -0.28 -32.99 0.79
C THR A 59 0.42 -31.80 1.44
N GLY A 60 -0.26 -31.03 2.28
CA GLY A 60 0.23 -29.77 2.84
C GLY A 60 0.25 -28.60 1.86
N GLU A 61 -0.15 -28.82 0.60
CA GLU A 61 -0.14 -27.79 -0.45
C GLU A 61 -1.27 -26.79 -0.27
N TRP A 62 -1.06 -25.53 -0.69
CA TRP A 62 -2.10 -24.52 -0.66
C TRP A 62 -2.94 -24.55 -1.93
N LEU A 63 -4.25 -24.73 -1.72
CA LEU A 63 -5.30 -24.58 -2.71
C LEU A 63 -5.82 -23.15 -2.67
N ARG A 64 -5.88 -22.49 -3.83
CA ARG A 64 -6.36 -21.11 -3.94
C ARG A 64 -7.08 -20.85 -5.26
N GLN A 65 -7.97 -19.84 -5.24
CA GLN A 65 -8.79 -19.48 -6.41
C GLN A 65 -9.01 -17.97 -6.54
N TRP A 66 -9.05 -17.23 -5.43
CA TRP A 66 -9.06 -15.78 -5.45
C TRP A 66 -7.77 -15.22 -6.10
N PRO A 67 -7.86 -14.07 -6.81
CA PRO A 67 -6.71 -13.43 -7.42
C PRO A 67 -5.78 -12.82 -6.35
N GLY A 68 -4.56 -12.43 -6.75
CA GLY A 68 -3.66 -11.65 -5.90
C GLY A 68 -3.10 -12.38 -4.67
N THR A 69 -3.22 -13.72 -4.60
CA THR A 69 -2.52 -14.52 -3.60
C THR A 69 -1.02 -14.48 -3.86
N TYR A 70 -0.23 -14.41 -2.80
CA TYR A 70 1.23 -14.48 -2.87
C TYR A 70 1.83 -15.29 -1.74
N PHE A 71 3.01 -15.85 -2.00
CA PHE A 71 3.74 -16.71 -1.06
C PHE A 71 5.13 -16.15 -0.85
N GLU A 72 5.56 -16.08 0.41
CA GLU A 72 6.86 -15.53 0.77
C GLU A 72 7.66 -16.50 1.63
N THR A 73 8.98 -16.44 1.49
CA THR A 73 9.93 -17.04 2.42
C THR A 73 11.18 -16.15 2.53
N ALA A 74 11.94 -16.30 3.61
CA ALA A 74 13.25 -15.68 3.76
C ALA A 74 14.27 -16.76 4.14
N PHE A 75 15.49 -16.64 3.60
CA PHE A 75 16.55 -17.62 3.78
C PHE A 75 17.93 -16.98 3.66
N SER A 76 18.94 -17.68 4.15
CA SER A 76 20.34 -17.32 3.96
C SER A 76 21.04 -18.47 3.23
N GLY A 77 21.64 -18.19 2.08
CA GLY A 77 22.20 -19.18 1.17
C GLY A 77 22.17 -18.68 -0.28
N ASP A 78 22.46 -19.56 -1.24
CA ASP A 78 22.48 -19.26 -2.67
C ASP A 78 21.54 -20.18 -3.49
N ARG A 79 20.78 -21.06 -2.82
CA ARG A 79 19.95 -22.10 -3.44
C ARG A 79 18.60 -22.26 -2.75
N VAL A 80 17.54 -21.94 -3.49
CA VAL A 80 16.15 -22.11 -3.03
C VAL A 80 15.31 -22.70 -4.16
N ALA A 81 14.27 -23.43 -3.82
CA ALA A 81 13.30 -23.92 -4.79
C ALA A 81 11.87 -23.66 -4.32
N PHE A 82 10.92 -23.68 -5.25
CA PHE A 82 9.49 -23.62 -4.97
C PHE A 82 8.72 -24.62 -5.83
N ARG A 83 7.62 -25.15 -5.30
CA ARG A 83 6.80 -26.14 -6.00
C ARG A 83 5.52 -25.52 -6.54
N ILE A 84 5.28 -25.75 -7.83
CA ILE A 84 4.05 -25.39 -8.52
C ILE A 84 3.24 -26.67 -8.72
N GLY A 85 1.97 -26.66 -8.30
CA GLY A 85 1.08 -27.79 -8.53
C GLY A 85 0.20 -27.60 -9.77
N ALA A 86 -0.91 -28.32 -9.84
CA ALA A 86 -1.81 -28.27 -10.99
C ALA A 86 -2.51 -26.91 -11.16
N GLY A 87 -2.79 -26.57 -12.43
CA GLY A 87 -3.61 -25.43 -12.85
C GLY A 87 -2.83 -24.34 -13.59
N ASP A 88 -3.46 -23.77 -14.62
CA ASP A 88 -2.87 -22.68 -15.39
C ASP A 88 -2.76 -21.40 -14.54
N VAL A 89 -1.55 -20.85 -14.45
CA VAL A 89 -1.25 -19.62 -13.72
C VAL A 89 -0.22 -18.76 -14.45
N ILE A 90 -0.25 -17.46 -14.19
CA ILE A 90 0.89 -16.55 -14.45
C ILE A 90 1.49 -16.18 -13.10
N LEU A 91 2.79 -16.42 -12.92
CA LEU A 91 3.52 -16.06 -11.71
C LEU A 91 4.49 -14.92 -11.96
N ASP A 92 4.55 -13.97 -11.04
CA ASP A 92 5.62 -12.99 -10.92
C ASP A 92 6.53 -13.45 -9.76
N VAL A 93 7.75 -13.90 -10.06
CA VAL A 93 8.72 -14.39 -9.07
C VAL A 93 9.77 -13.34 -8.81
N ARG A 94 9.93 -12.92 -7.54
CA ARG A 94 10.86 -11.87 -7.12
C ARG A 94 11.81 -12.36 -6.04
N VAL A 95 13.08 -12.04 -6.20
CA VAL A 95 14.11 -12.15 -5.15
C VAL A 95 14.43 -10.74 -4.67
N ASP A 96 14.40 -10.52 -3.37
CA ASP A 96 14.67 -9.23 -2.73
C ASP A 96 13.84 -8.10 -3.36
N ASP A 97 14.50 -7.03 -3.80
CA ASP A 97 13.88 -5.87 -4.45
C ASP A 97 14.04 -5.88 -5.99
N ASP A 98 14.45 -7.01 -6.57
CA ASP A 98 14.61 -7.14 -8.03
C ASP A 98 13.28 -7.03 -8.77
N ALA A 99 13.35 -6.77 -10.08
CA ALA A 99 12.16 -6.88 -10.93
C ALA A 99 11.74 -8.37 -11.05
N PRO A 100 10.43 -8.66 -11.16
CA PRO A 100 9.98 -10.04 -11.20
C PRO A 100 10.31 -10.75 -12.52
N VAL A 101 10.69 -12.03 -12.42
CA VAL A 101 10.70 -12.97 -13.54
C VAL A 101 9.30 -13.54 -13.71
N ILE A 102 8.78 -13.48 -14.94
CA ILE A 102 7.41 -13.90 -15.27
C ILE A 102 7.42 -15.35 -15.75
N LEU A 103 6.63 -16.22 -15.11
CA LEU A 103 6.37 -17.58 -15.59
C LEU A 103 4.92 -17.68 -16.07
N GLY A 104 4.71 -17.87 -17.37
CA GLY A 104 3.38 -18.07 -17.96
C GLY A 104 3.08 -19.55 -18.16
N LYS A 105 2.00 -20.04 -17.56
CA LYS A 105 1.58 -21.47 -17.57
C LYS A 105 2.73 -22.45 -17.29
N PRO A 106 3.49 -22.26 -16.18
CA PRO A 106 4.55 -23.20 -15.85
C PRO A 106 3.94 -24.59 -15.59
N GLU A 107 4.60 -25.64 -16.09
CA GLU A 107 4.18 -27.01 -15.80
C GLU A 107 4.28 -27.32 -14.30
N PRO A 108 3.42 -28.19 -13.75
CA PRO A 108 3.58 -28.65 -12.38
C PRO A 108 4.96 -29.27 -12.14
N GLY A 109 5.58 -28.96 -11.01
CA GLY A 109 6.92 -29.42 -10.65
C GLY A 109 7.64 -28.55 -9.63
N LEU A 110 8.87 -28.94 -9.31
CA LEU A 110 9.77 -28.17 -8.45
C LEU A 110 10.67 -27.28 -9.33
N TYR A 111 10.80 -26.01 -8.96
CA TYR A 111 11.58 -25.01 -9.69
C TYR A 111 12.67 -24.48 -8.77
N GLN A 112 13.93 -24.63 -9.16
CA GLN A 112 15.07 -24.06 -8.44
C GLN A 112 15.42 -22.67 -8.96
N LEU A 113 15.90 -21.83 -8.06
CA LEU A 113 16.63 -20.62 -8.38
C LEU A 113 18.13 -20.92 -8.28
N THR A 114 18.88 -20.58 -9.32
CA THR A 114 20.35 -20.74 -9.35
C THR A 114 21.02 -19.41 -9.69
N GLY A 115 22.27 -19.21 -9.25
CA GLY A 115 23.03 -17.97 -9.53
C GLY A 115 22.82 -16.85 -8.52
N LEU A 116 22.09 -17.11 -7.43
CA LEU A 116 22.02 -16.17 -6.31
C LEU A 116 23.41 -15.98 -5.69
N ALA A 117 23.74 -14.74 -5.31
CA ALA A 117 24.93 -14.52 -4.50
C ALA A 117 24.75 -15.16 -3.12
N PRO A 118 25.81 -15.62 -2.44
CA PRO A 118 25.68 -16.06 -1.06
C PRO A 118 25.22 -14.89 -0.16
N GLY A 119 24.10 -15.04 0.55
CA GLY A 119 23.61 -13.97 1.41
C GLY A 119 22.22 -14.26 1.98
N ASP A 120 21.65 -13.24 2.64
CA ASP A 120 20.28 -13.26 3.10
C ASP A 120 19.37 -12.78 1.96
N HIS A 121 18.30 -13.53 1.69
CA HIS A 121 17.36 -13.29 0.62
C HIS A 121 15.92 -13.42 1.08
N ARG A 122 15.03 -12.71 0.40
CA ARG A 122 13.58 -12.89 0.44
C ARG A 122 13.10 -13.33 -0.93
N LEU A 123 12.38 -14.44 -0.98
CA LEU A 123 11.70 -14.91 -2.19
C LEU A 123 10.21 -14.67 -2.06
N ARG A 124 9.61 -14.06 -3.08
CA ARG A 124 8.17 -13.83 -3.21
C ARG A 124 7.67 -14.38 -4.54
N VAL A 125 6.58 -15.14 -4.49
CA VAL A 125 5.87 -15.65 -5.66
C VAL A 125 4.46 -15.09 -5.64
N ASP A 126 4.21 -14.08 -6.47
CA ASP A 126 2.88 -13.51 -6.68
C ASP A 126 2.16 -14.28 -7.78
N VAL A 127 0.89 -14.61 -7.56
CA VAL A 127 0.07 -15.10 -8.66
C VAL A 127 -0.69 -13.96 -9.33
N ALA A 128 -0.31 -13.68 -10.57
CA ALA A 128 -0.82 -12.55 -11.35
C ALA A 128 -2.20 -12.83 -11.97
N SER A 129 -2.42 -14.04 -12.49
CA SER A 129 -3.64 -14.37 -13.24
C SER A 129 -4.87 -14.56 -12.35
N GLU A 130 -6.05 -14.27 -12.91
CA GLU A 130 -7.35 -14.66 -12.36
C GLU A 130 -7.73 -16.07 -12.80
N ASN A 131 -8.35 -16.87 -11.91
CA ASN A 131 -8.89 -18.19 -12.25
C ASN A 131 -10.28 -18.39 -11.63
N GLN A 132 -11.34 -18.25 -12.43
CA GLN A 132 -12.72 -18.45 -11.96
C GLN A 132 -13.16 -19.92 -12.01
N GLY A 133 -12.65 -20.70 -12.97
CA GLY A 133 -13.16 -22.04 -13.26
C GLY A 133 -12.58 -23.16 -12.42
N TRP A 134 -11.38 -23.00 -11.87
CA TRP A 134 -10.67 -24.07 -11.15
C TRP A 134 -9.75 -23.52 -10.07
N THR A 135 -9.48 -24.38 -9.09
CA THR A 135 -8.47 -24.17 -8.05
C THR A 135 -7.07 -24.36 -8.63
N THR A 136 -6.10 -23.61 -8.11
CA THR A 136 -4.68 -23.76 -8.43
C THR A 136 -3.86 -24.02 -7.18
N ILE A 137 -2.68 -24.61 -7.33
CA ILE A 137 -1.92 -25.20 -6.23
C ILE A 137 -0.52 -24.60 -6.12
N PHE A 138 -0.11 -24.22 -4.91
CA PHE A 138 1.28 -23.90 -4.56
C PHE A 138 1.79 -24.87 -3.49
N GLY A 139 2.97 -25.44 -3.70
CA GLY A 139 3.47 -26.58 -2.92
C GLY A 139 4.59 -26.27 -1.94
N GLY A 140 4.89 -25.00 -1.68
CA GLY A 140 5.91 -24.62 -0.69
C GLY A 140 7.24 -24.20 -1.27
N PHE A 141 8.06 -23.63 -0.38
CA PHE A 141 9.45 -23.33 -0.60
C PHE A 141 10.35 -24.41 0.02
N PHE A 142 11.49 -24.66 -0.61
CA PHE A 142 12.43 -25.70 -0.22
C PHE A 142 13.85 -25.14 -0.16
N ALA A 143 14.60 -25.49 0.88
CA ALA A 143 15.98 -25.09 1.06
C ALA A 143 16.91 -26.01 0.26
N GLY A 144 17.86 -25.42 -0.46
CA GLY A 144 18.97 -26.17 -1.05
C GLY A 144 20.04 -26.48 -0.02
N GLU A 145 21.02 -27.29 -0.40
CA GLU A 145 22.20 -27.54 0.43
C GLU A 145 22.87 -26.22 0.87
N GLY A 146 23.17 -26.09 2.15
CA GLY A 146 23.78 -24.88 2.72
C GLY A 146 22.82 -23.72 2.98
N THR A 147 21.54 -23.84 2.63
CA THR A 147 20.53 -22.80 2.85
C THR A 147 19.84 -22.96 4.21
N ARG A 148 19.76 -21.87 4.98
CA ARG A 148 19.06 -21.82 6.28
C ARG A 148 17.85 -20.89 6.21
N ALA A 149 16.77 -21.24 6.90
CA ALA A 149 15.60 -20.38 7.01
C ALA A 149 15.92 -19.08 7.79
N LEU A 150 15.26 -17.99 7.41
CA LEU A 150 15.24 -16.73 8.14
C LEU A 150 13.80 -16.35 8.49
N PRO A 151 13.58 -15.61 9.58
CA PRO A 151 12.27 -15.04 9.84
C PRO A 151 11.92 -14.02 8.76
N LEU A 152 10.67 -14.03 8.31
CA LEU A 152 10.15 -13.01 7.42
C LEU A 152 9.85 -11.72 8.21
N PRO A 153 10.13 -10.52 7.63
CA PRO A 153 9.70 -9.27 8.24
C PRO A 153 8.19 -9.25 8.45
N ALA A 154 7.74 -8.82 9.64
CA ALA A 154 6.34 -8.64 9.95
C ALA A 154 5.82 -7.35 9.30
N ARG A 155 4.65 -7.42 8.66
CA ARG A 155 3.88 -6.24 8.25
C ARG A 155 2.75 -6.05 9.22
N GLU A 156 2.66 -4.86 9.82
CA GLU A 156 1.65 -4.55 10.83
C GLU A 156 0.31 -4.12 10.20
N VAL A 157 0.35 -3.65 8.95
CA VAL A 157 -0.82 -3.15 8.23
C VAL A 157 -1.34 -4.22 7.27
N GLN A 158 -2.66 -4.46 7.33
CA GLN A 158 -3.38 -5.32 6.40
C GLN A 158 -4.46 -4.50 5.69
N LEU A 159 -4.54 -4.63 4.37
CA LEU A 159 -5.55 -4.00 3.52
C LEU A 159 -6.33 -5.06 2.75
N GLU A 160 -7.65 -4.94 2.73
CA GLU A 160 -8.48 -5.85 1.92
C GLU A 160 -9.13 -5.11 0.77
N PHE A 161 -8.99 -5.65 -0.44
CA PHE A 161 -9.58 -5.11 -1.65
C PHE A 161 -10.67 -6.04 -2.15
N ILE A 162 -11.90 -5.55 -2.21
CA ILE A 162 -13.08 -6.28 -2.61
C ILE A 162 -13.59 -5.65 -3.92
N GLY A 163 -13.85 -6.43 -4.96
CA GLY A 163 -14.41 -5.83 -6.17
C GLY A 163 -14.59 -6.72 -7.38
N ASP A 164 -14.56 -6.09 -8.54
CA ASP A 164 -14.79 -6.71 -9.83
C ASP A 164 -13.50 -6.77 -10.68
N SER A 165 -13.66 -6.76 -12.00
CA SER A 165 -12.57 -6.81 -12.98
C SER A 165 -11.58 -5.65 -12.85
N HIS A 166 -12.00 -4.47 -12.36
CA HIS A 166 -11.09 -3.37 -12.08
C HIS A 166 -10.11 -3.72 -10.95
N THR A 167 -10.62 -4.34 -9.87
CA THR A 167 -9.81 -4.77 -8.73
C THR A 167 -8.94 -5.98 -9.07
N VAL A 168 -9.41 -6.89 -9.94
CA VAL A 168 -8.62 -7.99 -10.50
C VAL A 168 -7.42 -7.49 -11.31
N GLY A 169 -7.52 -6.33 -11.96
CA GLY A 169 -6.56 -5.92 -12.98
C GLY A 169 -6.78 -6.68 -14.30
N TYR A 170 -8.04 -6.89 -14.67
CA TYR A 170 -8.45 -7.56 -15.90
C TYR A 170 -7.72 -6.96 -17.11
N ALA A 171 -6.89 -7.79 -17.74
CA ALA A 171 -6.09 -7.46 -18.90
C ALA A 171 -5.26 -6.16 -18.80
N ASN A 172 -4.89 -5.71 -17.60
CA ASN A 172 -4.26 -4.40 -17.39
C ASN A 172 -2.89 -4.23 -18.08
N ARG A 173 -2.26 -5.33 -18.54
CA ARG A 173 -1.02 -5.30 -19.34
C ARG A 173 -1.27 -5.15 -20.84
N SER A 174 -2.52 -5.20 -21.28
CA SER A 174 -2.87 -5.04 -22.69
C SER A 174 -2.70 -3.58 -23.14
N TRP A 175 -2.21 -3.41 -24.36
CA TRP A 175 -2.14 -2.15 -25.09
C TRP A 175 -3.26 -2.00 -26.13
N GLN A 176 -4.24 -2.91 -26.12
CA GLN A 176 -5.39 -2.89 -27.03
C GLN A 176 -6.70 -3.20 -26.29
N ARG A 177 -7.81 -2.70 -26.84
CA ARG A 177 -9.15 -2.88 -26.28
C ARG A 177 -9.88 -4.10 -26.82
N GLU A 178 -9.65 -4.48 -28.06
CA GLU A 178 -10.26 -5.67 -28.60
C GLU A 178 -9.33 -6.85 -28.33
N CYS A 179 -9.81 -7.81 -27.55
CA CYS A 179 -9.02 -8.98 -27.16
C CYS A 179 -9.88 -10.24 -27.17
N ASP A 180 -9.29 -11.37 -27.52
CA ASP A 180 -9.87 -12.68 -27.24
C ASP A 180 -9.58 -13.14 -25.79
N ASN A 181 -10.10 -14.31 -25.41
CA ASN A 181 -9.95 -14.84 -24.06
C ASN A 181 -8.50 -15.21 -23.71
N ASP A 182 -7.70 -15.63 -24.69
CA ASP A 182 -6.29 -15.99 -24.47
C ASP A 182 -5.46 -14.73 -24.25
N GLU A 183 -5.71 -13.67 -25.03
CA GLU A 183 -5.12 -12.35 -24.85
C GLU A 183 -5.49 -11.73 -23.50
N VAL A 184 -6.77 -11.81 -23.10
CA VAL A 184 -7.23 -11.37 -21.77
C VAL A 184 -6.48 -12.12 -20.66
N TRP A 185 -6.41 -13.45 -20.75
CA TRP A 185 -5.74 -14.26 -19.74
C TRP A 185 -4.24 -13.92 -19.68
N ALA A 186 -3.56 -13.82 -20.82
CA ALA A 186 -2.14 -13.52 -20.92
C ALA A 186 -1.76 -12.11 -20.42
N THR A 187 -2.71 -11.17 -20.43
CA THR A 187 -2.48 -9.78 -20.07
C THR A 187 -3.09 -9.36 -18.73
N THR A 188 -3.80 -10.27 -18.04
CA THR A 188 -4.33 -10.02 -16.70
C THR A 188 -3.22 -10.17 -15.65
N ALA A 189 -2.96 -9.12 -14.88
CA ALA A 189 -1.97 -9.16 -13.81
C ALA A 189 -2.42 -8.42 -12.56
N THR A 190 -3.03 -9.17 -11.64
CA THR A 190 -3.42 -8.68 -10.30
C THR A 190 -2.22 -8.15 -9.53
N SER A 191 -1.05 -8.77 -9.67
CA SER A 191 0.24 -8.37 -9.06
C SER A 191 0.70 -6.97 -9.47
N ARG A 192 0.11 -6.39 -10.53
CA ARG A 192 0.39 -5.06 -11.06
C ARG A 192 -0.84 -4.16 -11.07
N GLY A 193 -1.91 -4.59 -10.37
CA GLY A 193 -3.18 -3.89 -10.28
C GLY A 193 -3.23 -2.88 -9.14
N ILE A 194 -4.42 -2.35 -8.89
CA ILE A 194 -4.67 -1.30 -7.89
C ILE A 194 -4.26 -1.74 -6.48
N ALA A 195 -4.59 -2.99 -6.10
CA ALA A 195 -4.40 -3.48 -4.74
C ALA A 195 -2.92 -3.55 -4.32
N PRO A 196 -2.00 -4.21 -5.07
CA PRO A 196 -0.58 -4.19 -4.72
C PRO A 196 0.02 -2.78 -4.76
N LEU A 197 -0.38 -1.94 -5.72
CA LEU A 197 0.13 -0.56 -5.85
C LEU A 197 -0.24 0.30 -4.63
N ALA A 198 -1.49 0.20 -4.15
CA ALA A 198 -1.93 0.90 -2.96
C ALA A 198 -1.29 0.32 -1.69
N ALA A 199 -1.21 -1.01 -1.55
CA ALA A 199 -0.59 -1.65 -0.40
C ALA A 199 0.89 -1.35 -0.25
N ALA A 200 1.63 -1.26 -1.36
CA ALA A 200 3.05 -0.88 -1.35
C ALA A 200 3.30 0.51 -0.75
N ALA A 201 2.35 1.45 -0.87
CA ALA A 201 2.48 2.79 -0.29
C ALA A 201 2.46 2.80 1.25
N PHE A 202 2.04 1.69 1.88
CA PHE A 202 1.89 1.55 3.34
C PHE A 202 2.70 0.38 3.92
N ASP A 203 3.54 -0.29 3.12
CA ASP A 203 4.20 -1.56 3.47
C ASP A 203 3.21 -2.59 4.07
N ALA A 204 2.03 -2.69 3.45
CA ALA A 204 0.93 -3.49 3.94
C ALA A 204 0.85 -4.86 3.26
N ASP A 205 0.44 -5.87 4.02
CA ASP A 205 -0.10 -7.09 3.43
C ASP A 205 -1.47 -6.79 2.80
N TYR A 206 -1.82 -7.52 1.72
CA TYR A 206 -3.10 -7.32 1.05
C TYR A 206 -3.81 -8.62 0.69
N GLN A 207 -5.14 -8.58 0.70
CA GLN A 207 -6.00 -9.58 0.05
C GLN A 207 -6.78 -8.95 -1.10
N VAL A 208 -6.92 -9.70 -2.20
CA VAL A 208 -7.74 -9.33 -3.35
C VAL A 208 -8.91 -10.30 -3.47
N ASN A 209 -10.05 -9.91 -2.93
CA ASN A 209 -11.29 -10.69 -2.94
C ASN A 209 -12.22 -10.12 -4.03
N ALA A 210 -11.79 -10.32 -5.28
CA ALA A 210 -12.45 -9.79 -6.46
C ALA A 210 -12.68 -10.86 -7.54
N ILE A 211 -13.72 -10.67 -8.35
CA ILE A 211 -14.08 -11.58 -9.46
C ILE A 211 -14.57 -10.74 -10.65
N SER A 212 -13.94 -10.91 -11.80
CA SER A 212 -14.30 -10.20 -13.03
C SER A 212 -15.76 -10.48 -13.42
N GLY A 213 -16.48 -9.41 -13.78
CA GLY A 213 -17.89 -9.47 -14.19
C GLY A 213 -18.91 -9.53 -13.04
N ARG A 214 -18.48 -9.54 -11.77
CA ARG A 214 -19.41 -9.60 -10.63
C ARG A 214 -19.85 -8.23 -10.14
N GLY A 215 -21.11 -8.15 -9.73
CA GLY A 215 -21.68 -6.95 -9.09
C GLY A 215 -22.17 -7.22 -7.68
N VAL A 216 -22.91 -6.26 -7.12
CA VAL A 216 -23.52 -6.35 -5.78
C VAL A 216 -24.80 -7.18 -5.83
N VAL A 217 -25.68 -6.87 -6.79
CA VAL A 217 -26.97 -7.55 -7.00
C VAL A 217 -27.09 -8.11 -8.40
N ARG A 218 -26.30 -7.59 -9.35
CA ARG A 218 -26.37 -7.93 -10.77
C ARG A 218 -24.98 -8.08 -11.36
N ASN A 219 -24.71 -9.21 -12.00
CA ASN A 219 -23.47 -9.43 -12.76
C ASN A 219 -23.57 -8.80 -14.16
N TYR A 220 -22.42 -8.69 -14.83
CA TYR A 220 -22.32 -8.08 -16.15
C TYR A 220 -23.38 -8.65 -17.12
N GLY A 221 -24.18 -7.78 -17.72
CA GLY A 221 -25.20 -8.20 -18.69
C GLY A 221 -26.33 -9.07 -18.12
N GLY A 222 -26.51 -9.12 -16.79
CA GLY A 222 -27.46 -10.05 -16.17
C GLY A 222 -26.97 -11.50 -16.12
N GLY A 223 -25.65 -11.72 -16.26
CA GLY A 223 -25.05 -13.05 -16.31
C GLY A 223 -25.25 -13.90 -15.04
N ASP A 224 -25.31 -15.22 -15.23
CA ASP A 224 -25.51 -16.19 -14.16
C ASP A 224 -24.34 -16.27 -13.17
N GLY A 225 -24.61 -16.93 -12.04
CA GLY A 225 -23.66 -17.19 -10.97
C GLY A 225 -23.76 -16.21 -9.82
N ASP A 226 -22.91 -16.41 -8.82
CA ASP A 226 -22.92 -15.58 -7.62
C ASP A 226 -22.56 -14.14 -7.92
N THR A 227 -23.25 -13.22 -7.26
CA THR A 227 -22.75 -11.86 -7.04
C THR A 227 -21.54 -11.89 -6.11
N LEU A 228 -20.74 -10.82 -6.09
CA LEU A 228 -19.54 -10.82 -5.24
C LEU A 228 -19.90 -11.00 -3.74
N PRO A 229 -20.94 -10.34 -3.19
CA PRO A 229 -21.34 -10.59 -1.80
C PRO A 229 -21.79 -12.04 -1.51
N GLN A 230 -22.20 -12.81 -2.51
CA GLN A 230 -22.55 -14.24 -2.36
C GLN A 230 -21.33 -15.15 -2.41
N ALA A 231 -20.31 -14.81 -3.20
CA ALA A 231 -19.04 -15.56 -3.27
C ALA A 231 -18.11 -15.23 -2.08
N TYR A 232 -18.17 -14.00 -1.56
CA TYR A 232 -17.30 -13.48 -0.51
C TYR A 232 -17.18 -14.35 0.76
N PRO A 233 -18.19 -15.09 1.26
CA PRO A 233 -18.02 -15.85 2.50
C PRO A 233 -17.05 -17.04 2.42
N TYR A 234 -16.56 -17.41 1.24
CA TYR A 234 -15.87 -18.69 1.02
C TYR A 234 -14.37 -18.56 0.70
N THR A 235 -13.60 -19.59 1.08
CA THR A 235 -12.17 -19.68 0.74
C THR A 235 -11.95 -20.01 -0.73
N LEU A 236 -12.78 -20.88 -1.30
CA LEU A 236 -12.80 -21.28 -2.71
C LEU A 236 -14.22 -21.11 -3.26
N PHE A 237 -14.36 -21.04 -4.59
CA PHE A 237 -15.66 -20.82 -5.24
C PHE A 237 -16.56 -22.05 -5.29
N ASP A 238 -16.06 -23.22 -4.86
CA ASP A 238 -16.89 -24.42 -4.66
C ASP A 238 -17.80 -24.32 -3.43
N LYS A 239 -17.60 -23.29 -2.59
CA LYS A 239 -18.37 -22.97 -1.38
C LYS A 239 -18.35 -24.07 -0.31
N THR A 240 -17.42 -25.01 -0.39
CA THR A 240 -17.32 -26.12 0.55
C THR A 240 -16.80 -25.67 1.92
N ARG A 241 -16.05 -24.55 1.95
CA ARG A 241 -15.44 -24.01 3.16
C ARG A 241 -15.63 -22.50 3.26
N ALA A 242 -16.23 -22.06 4.37
CA ALA A 242 -16.26 -20.66 4.75
C ALA A 242 -14.83 -20.16 5.04
N TYR A 243 -14.52 -18.92 4.64
CA TYR A 243 -13.23 -18.33 4.92
C TYR A 243 -13.14 -17.92 6.39
N THR A 244 -12.15 -18.46 7.08
CA THR A 244 -11.79 -18.08 8.44
C THR A 244 -10.28 -18.01 8.55
N ASP A 245 -9.80 -16.86 9.01
CA ASP A 245 -8.39 -16.62 9.30
C ASP A 245 -8.31 -15.62 10.45
N ALA A 246 -7.96 -16.12 11.63
CA ALA A 246 -7.86 -15.28 12.83
C ALA A 246 -6.67 -14.30 12.77
N THR A 247 -5.75 -14.50 11.84
CA THR A 247 -4.59 -13.61 11.63
C THR A 247 -4.88 -12.50 10.63
N TRP A 248 -6.00 -12.58 9.90
CA TRP A 248 -6.44 -11.56 8.96
C TRP A 248 -7.46 -10.60 9.60
N SER A 249 -6.99 -9.42 9.96
CA SER A 249 -7.73 -8.31 10.53
C SER A 249 -7.37 -7.01 9.80
N PRO A 250 -7.92 -6.76 8.60
CA PRO A 250 -7.60 -5.60 7.79
C PRO A 250 -7.95 -4.30 8.51
N ALA A 251 -7.00 -3.37 8.54
CA ALA A 251 -7.20 -2.03 9.09
C ALA A 251 -8.07 -1.18 8.16
N VAL A 252 -8.04 -1.45 6.85
CA VAL A 252 -8.90 -0.79 5.86
C VAL A 252 -9.40 -1.81 4.84
N ILE A 253 -10.69 -1.71 4.52
CA ILE A 253 -11.36 -2.50 3.48
C ILE A 253 -11.77 -1.54 2.35
N VAL A 254 -11.19 -1.73 1.18
CA VAL A 254 -11.43 -0.96 -0.03
C VAL A 254 -12.39 -1.74 -0.93
N ILE A 255 -13.53 -1.17 -1.30
CA ILE A 255 -14.57 -1.86 -2.07
C ILE A 255 -14.87 -1.11 -3.37
N ALA A 256 -14.81 -1.85 -4.49
CA ALA A 256 -15.09 -1.36 -5.84
C ALA A 256 -16.15 -2.25 -6.51
N LEU A 257 -17.42 -1.89 -6.37
CA LEU A 257 -18.54 -2.63 -6.94
C LEU A 257 -19.62 -1.69 -7.44
N GLY A 258 -20.20 -2.01 -8.59
CA GLY A 258 -21.27 -1.22 -9.23
C GLY A 258 -21.12 -1.13 -10.74
N THR A 259 -19.90 -1.29 -11.26
CA THR A 259 -19.64 -1.32 -12.71
C THR A 259 -20.54 -2.34 -13.41
N ASN A 260 -20.56 -3.57 -12.91
CA ASN A 260 -21.32 -4.66 -13.53
C ASN A 260 -22.83 -4.56 -13.29
N ASP A 261 -23.25 -3.96 -12.19
CA ASP A 261 -24.66 -3.71 -11.92
C ASP A 261 -25.24 -2.74 -12.96
N PHE A 262 -24.48 -1.71 -13.34
CA PHE A 262 -25.01 -0.58 -14.12
C PHE A 262 -24.47 -0.44 -15.55
N SER A 263 -23.41 -1.14 -15.95
CA SER A 263 -22.73 -0.93 -17.24
C SER A 263 -23.54 -1.28 -18.48
N THR A 264 -24.61 -2.08 -18.33
CA THR A 264 -25.48 -2.50 -19.42
C THR A 264 -26.96 -2.17 -19.13
N PRO A 265 -27.81 -2.04 -20.17
CA PRO A 265 -29.25 -1.96 -20.00
C PRO A 265 -29.81 -3.18 -19.25
N LEU A 266 -30.96 -3.00 -18.61
CA LEU A 266 -31.75 -4.12 -18.10
C LEU A 266 -32.32 -4.92 -19.28
N THR A 267 -32.31 -6.25 -19.16
CA THR A 267 -32.90 -7.17 -20.13
C THR A 267 -34.22 -7.75 -19.62
N ASP A 268 -35.06 -8.24 -20.54
CA ASP A 268 -36.27 -8.97 -20.17
C ASP A 268 -35.94 -10.19 -19.31
N GLY A 269 -36.69 -10.40 -18.22
CA GLY A 269 -36.49 -11.52 -17.29
C GLY A 269 -35.67 -11.17 -16.05
N GLU A 270 -35.06 -9.99 -15.99
CA GLU A 270 -34.42 -9.50 -14.76
C GLU A 270 -35.47 -9.08 -13.70
N PRO A 271 -35.17 -9.20 -12.39
CA PRO A 271 -36.15 -9.00 -11.33
C PRO A 271 -36.55 -7.53 -11.07
N TRP A 272 -35.85 -6.58 -11.70
CA TRP A 272 -36.09 -5.14 -11.51
C TRP A 272 -36.96 -4.58 -12.62
N GLN A 273 -38.04 -3.91 -12.23
CA GLN A 273 -38.98 -3.29 -13.17
C GLN A 273 -38.36 -2.15 -13.97
N ASP A 274 -37.42 -1.41 -13.36
CA ASP A 274 -36.73 -0.29 -13.97
C ASP A 274 -35.37 -0.03 -13.30
N ARG A 275 -34.64 0.98 -13.79
CA ARG A 275 -33.34 1.38 -13.23
C ARG A 275 -33.43 1.94 -11.81
N ALA A 276 -34.56 2.50 -11.41
CA ALA A 276 -34.72 3.00 -10.04
C ALA A 276 -34.81 1.82 -9.06
N ALA A 277 -35.59 0.79 -9.39
CA ALA A 277 -35.67 -0.44 -8.62
C ALA A 277 -34.31 -1.15 -8.51
N LEU A 278 -33.51 -1.18 -9.59
CA LEU A 278 -32.14 -1.70 -9.55
C LEU A 278 -31.26 -0.89 -8.59
N ARG A 279 -31.27 0.44 -8.67
CA ARG A 279 -30.47 1.32 -7.78
C ARG A 279 -30.84 1.14 -6.31
N GLU A 280 -32.13 1.01 -5.98
CA GLU A 280 -32.56 0.73 -4.61
C GLU A 280 -32.06 -0.63 -4.13
N ALA A 281 -32.25 -1.69 -4.93
CA ALA A 281 -31.81 -3.04 -4.57
C ALA A 281 -30.29 -3.12 -4.38
N TYR A 282 -29.53 -2.48 -5.29
CA TYR A 282 -28.09 -2.32 -5.19
C TYR A 282 -27.71 -1.64 -3.87
N ALA A 283 -28.29 -0.49 -3.56
CA ALA A 283 -27.90 0.27 -2.38
C ALA A 283 -28.24 -0.46 -1.08
N ASP A 284 -29.40 -1.10 -1.03
CA ASP A 284 -29.83 -1.94 0.09
C ASP A 284 -28.88 -3.12 0.32
N ARG A 285 -28.48 -3.84 -0.75
CA ARG A 285 -27.59 -4.99 -0.62
C ARG A 285 -26.16 -4.57 -0.28
N TYR A 286 -25.65 -3.50 -0.88
CA TYR A 286 -24.30 -3.01 -0.62
C TYR A 286 -24.17 -2.52 0.82
N MET A 287 -25.15 -1.74 1.31
CA MET A 287 -25.19 -1.32 2.71
C MET A 287 -25.14 -2.53 3.65
N ARG A 288 -25.97 -3.57 3.41
CA ARG A 288 -25.94 -4.80 4.24
C ARG A 288 -24.58 -5.48 4.19
N PHE A 289 -23.99 -5.59 3.01
CA PHE A 289 -22.68 -6.20 2.84
C PHE A 289 -21.57 -5.47 3.61
N VAL A 290 -21.57 -4.12 3.61
CA VAL A 290 -20.64 -3.32 4.42
C VAL A 290 -20.89 -3.51 5.92
N LEU A 291 -22.15 -3.59 6.36
CA LEU A 291 -22.46 -3.86 7.76
C LEU A 291 -22.05 -5.28 8.19
N ASP A 292 -22.18 -6.29 7.32
CA ASP A 292 -21.67 -7.64 7.57
C ASP A 292 -20.14 -7.65 7.67
N LEU A 293 -19.45 -6.82 6.87
CA LEU A 293 -18.00 -6.63 6.98
C LEU A 293 -17.61 -5.92 8.29
N ARG A 294 -18.38 -4.92 8.71
CA ARG A 294 -18.17 -4.22 9.99
C ARG A 294 -18.31 -5.18 11.18
N GLU A 295 -19.26 -6.12 11.14
CA GLU A 295 -19.41 -7.12 12.19
C GLU A 295 -18.18 -8.04 12.28
N ARG A 296 -17.60 -8.44 11.15
CA ARG A 296 -16.39 -9.28 11.10
C ARG A 296 -15.13 -8.50 11.45
N HIS A 297 -15.05 -7.23 11.07
CA HIS A 297 -13.90 -6.36 11.23
C HIS A 297 -14.34 -5.08 11.95
N PRO A 298 -14.54 -5.15 13.28
CA PRO A 298 -15.12 -4.06 14.05
C PRO A 298 -14.27 -2.79 13.99
N ASP A 299 -12.98 -2.88 13.69
CA ASP A 299 -12.06 -1.73 13.69
C ASP A 299 -11.69 -1.23 12.28
N ALA A 300 -12.10 -1.90 11.21
CA ALA A 300 -11.71 -1.52 9.86
C ALA A 300 -12.26 -0.15 9.43
N GLY A 301 -11.46 0.67 8.76
CA GLY A 301 -12.01 1.76 7.93
C GLY A 301 -12.54 1.23 6.61
N PHE A 302 -13.53 1.89 6.01
CA PHE A 302 -14.02 1.54 4.68
C PHE A 302 -13.70 2.65 3.67
N VAL A 303 -13.22 2.25 2.50
CA VAL A 303 -13.08 3.13 1.33
C VAL A 303 -13.91 2.53 0.19
N LEU A 304 -15.00 3.20 -0.17
CA LEU A 304 -15.82 2.80 -1.31
C LEU A 304 -15.41 3.63 -2.51
N TRP A 305 -15.04 2.99 -3.62
CA TRP A 305 -14.64 3.74 -4.80
C TRP A 305 -15.28 3.24 -6.08
N ILE A 306 -15.35 4.14 -7.07
CA ILE A 306 -15.80 3.79 -8.41
C ILE A 306 -15.07 4.63 -9.47
N ALA A 307 -14.79 4.01 -10.62
CA ALA A 307 -14.53 4.74 -11.86
C ALA A 307 -15.88 5.17 -12.45
N ASP A 308 -16.22 6.45 -12.33
CA ASP A 308 -17.53 6.92 -12.76
C ASP A 308 -17.56 7.27 -14.25
N ARG A 309 -18.74 7.16 -14.84
CA ARG A 309 -18.98 7.56 -16.23
C ARG A 309 -19.60 8.96 -16.26
N PRO A 310 -19.54 9.69 -17.40
CA PRO A 310 -20.07 11.06 -17.49
C PRO A 310 -21.54 11.21 -17.04
N GLU A 311 -22.35 10.17 -17.19
CA GLU A 311 -23.75 10.12 -16.74
C GLU A 311 -23.95 10.08 -15.22
N GLY A 312 -22.92 9.74 -14.43
CA GLY A 312 -22.95 9.81 -12.97
C GLY A 312 -23.84 8.78 -12.26
N GLU A 313 -24.34 7.76 -12.97
CA GLU A 313 -25.30 6.81 -12.38
C GLU A 313 -24.68 5.98 -11.25
N ILE A 314 -23.43 5.52 -11.43
CA ILE A 314 -22.79 4.64 -10.46
C ILE A 314 -22.37 5.42 -9.22
N SER A 315 -21.80 6.61 -9.37
CA SER A 315 -21.50 7.47 -8.22
C SER A 315 -22.75 7.89 -7.46
N THR A 316 -23.85 8.21 -8.16
CA THR A 316 -25.14 8.51 -7.50
C THR A 316 -25.65 7.31 -6.71
N ALA A 317 -25.59 6.11 -7.27
CA ALA A 317 -25.98 4.88 -6.58
C ALA A 317 -25.06 4.61 -5.37
N LEU A 318 -23.75 4.84 -5.49
CA LEU A 318 -22.78 4.66 -4.42
C LEU A 318 -22.98 5.67 -3.28
N GLN A 319 -23.28 6.93 -3.60
CA GLN A 319 -23.65 7.94 -2.61
C GLN A 319 -24.89 7.50 -1.84
N HIS A 320 -25.88 6.90 -2.51
CA HIS A 320 -27.05 6.36 -1.81
C HIS A 320 -26.67 5.23 -0.83
N VAL A 321 -25.64 4.43 -1.11
CA VAL A 321 -25.11 3.44 -0.13
C VAL A 321 -24.57 4.15 1.10
N VAL A 322 -23.74 5.18 0.91
CA VAL A 322 -23.14 5.97 2.00
C VAL A 322 -24.21 6.63 2.86
N ASP A 323 -25.25 7.19 2.25
CA ASP A 323 -26.37 7.80 2.95
C ASP A 323 -27.12 6.78 3.81
N LYS A 324 -27.40 5.58 3.26
CA LYS A 324 -28.02 4.48 4.01
C LYS A 324 -27.12 4.00 5.16
N LEU A 325 -25.81 3.89 4.95
CA LEU A 325 -24.85 3.54 6.02
C LEU A 325 -24.85 4.58 7.16
N ALA A 326 -24.86 5.86 6.81
CA ALA A 326 -24.91 6.96 7.78
C ALA A 326 -26.20 6.93 8.63
N VAL A 327 -27.35 6.61 8.03
CA VAL A 327 -28.62 6.40 8.74
C VAL A 327 -28.54 5.24 9.74
N ARG A 328 -27.73 4.22 9.43
CA ARG A 328 -27.46 3.07 10.32
C ARG A 328 -26.36 3.35 11.35
N GLY A 329 -25.79 4.55 11.35
CA GLY A 329 -24.74 4.97 12.28
C GLY A 329 -23.32 4.57 11.86
N GLU A 330 -23.15 3.93 10.71
CA GLU A 330 -21.82 3.63 10.17
C GLU A 330 -21.25 4.89 9.51
N ARG A 331 -20.14 5.41 10.08
CA ARG A 331 -19.52 6.68 9.66
C ARG A 331 -18.05 6.55 9.28
N ARG A 332 -17.42 5.39 9.48
CA ARG A 332 -16.02 5.15 9.07
C ARG A 332 -15.98 4.62 7.66
N VAL A 333 -16.58 5.40 6.76
CA VAL A 333 -16.72 5.11 5.34
C VAL A 333 -16.35 6.38 4.60
N GLU A 334 -15.39 6.27 3.69
CA GLU A 334 -15.04 7.33 2.77
C GLU A 334 -15.36 6.91 1.34
N MET A 335 -15.95 7.83 0.56
CA MET A 335 -16.25 7.60 -0.85
C MET A 335 -15.23 8.31 -1.73
N VAL A 336 -14.67 7.59 -2.70
CA VAL A 336 -13.70 8.12 -3.68
C VAL A 336 -14.23 7.91 -5.09
N ILE A 337 -14.42 9.00 -5.83
CA ILE A 337 -14.77 8.94 -7.26
C ILE A 337 -13.51 9.20 -8.07
N VAL A 338 -13.20 8.31 -9.01
CA VAL A 338 -12.10 8.51 -9.95
C VAL A 338 -12.69 8.70 -11.35
N SER A 339 -12.36 9.83 -11.98
CA SER A 339 -12.78 10.18 -13.33
C SER A 339 -11.62 10.11 -14.32
N ASP A 340 -11.96 10.19 -15.61
CA ASP A 340 -11.02 10.39 -16.72
C ASP A 340 -9.93 9.30 -16.83
N LEU A 341 -10.31 8.05 -16.59
CA LEU A 341 -9.48 6.89 -16.91
C LEU A 341 -9.44 6.67 -18.42
N GLU A 342 -8.29 6.28 -18.95
CA GLU A 342 -8.08 6.10 -20.39
C GLU A 342 -8.73 4.82 -20.92
N MET A 343 -8.87 3.81 -20.06
CA MET A 343 -9.52 2.53 -20.35
C MET A 343 -8.93 1.86 -21.59
N THR A 344 -7.60 1.78 -21.64
CA THR A 344 -6.85 1.32 -22.83
C THR A 344 -6.75 -0.20 -22.94
N ALA A 345 -6.98 -0.93 -21.86
CA ALA A 345 -6.86 -2.38 -21.81
C ALA A 345 -8.08 -3.09 -22.42
N CYS A 346 -8.03 -4.42 -22.47
CA CYS A 346 -9.05 -5.24 -23.11
C CYS A 346 -10.46 -4.91 -22.59
N HIS A 347 -11.40 -4.84 -23.53
CA HIS A 347 -12.81 -4.55 -23.34
C HIS A 347 -13.06 -3.28 -22.52
N TRP A 348 -12.24 -2.25 -22.77
CA TRP A 348 -12.34 -0.94 -22.10
C TRP A 348 -12.13 -1.02 -20.58
N HIS A 349 -11.24 -1.90 -20.14
CA HIS A 349 -10.79 -1.93 -18.75
C HIS A 349 -9.63 -0.96 -18.48
N PRO A 350 -9.38 -0.59 -17.21
CA PRO A 350 -8.22 0.19 -16.81
C PRO A 350 -6.89 -0.47 -17.21
N GLY A 351 -6.02 0.29 -17.88
CA GLY A 351 -4.63 -0.12 -18.10
C GLY A 351 -3.75 0.09 -16.86
N GLN A 352 -2.46 -0.25 -16.92
CA GLN A 352 -1.52 -0.01 -15.81
C GLN A 352 -1.43 1.46 -15.38
N ALA A 353 -1.46 2.40 -16.33
CA ALA A 353 -1.46 3.84 -16.02
C ALA A 353 -2.71 4.24 -15.21
N ASP A 354 -3.88 3.73 -15.60
CA ASP A 354 -5.13 3.94 -14.86
C ASP A 354 -5.08 3.28 -13.48
N ASN A 355 -4.52 2.06 -13.36
CA ASN A 355 -4.35 1.38 -12.07
C ASN A 355 -3.48 2.20 -11.11
N GLN A 356 -2.37 2.78 -11.59
CA GLN A 356 -1.52 3.68 -10.79
C GLN A 356 -2.27 4.94 -10.35
N ARG A 357 -3.03 5.55 -11.26
CA ARG A 357 -3.84 6.74 -10.96
C ARG A 357 -4.89 6.44 -9.90
N VAL A 358 -5.62 5.32 -10.03
CA VAL A 358 -6.62 4.90 -9.04
C VAL A 358 -5.95 4.62 -7.69
N ALA A 359 -4.87 3.83 -7.65
CA ALA A 359 -4.15 3.55 -6.41
C ALA A 359 -3.70 4.84 -5.70
N THR A 360 -3.15 5.80 -6.46
CA THR A 360 -2.74 7.11 -5.94
C THR A 360 -3.92 7.89 -5.36
N ALA A 361 -5.07 7.88 -6.03
CA ALA A 361 -6.28 8.55 -5.55
C ALA A 361 -6.82 7.91 -4.24
N LEU A 362 -6.68 6.59 -4.10
CA LEU A 362 -7.13 5.86 -2.90
C LEU A 362 -6.21 6.08 -1.70
N ASN A 363 -4.91 6.31 -1.91
CA ASN A 363 -3.94 6.43 -0.81
C ASN A 363 -4.31 7.51 0.21
N GLY A 364 -4.86 8.64 -0.21
CA GLY A 364 -5.30 9.69 0.72
C GLY A 364 -6.43 9.22 1.66
N ALA A 365 -7.41 8.49 1.12
CA ALA A 365 -8.52 7.93 1.90
C ALA A 365 -8.04 6.80 2.81
N ILE A 366 -7.20 5.90 2.29
CA ILE A 366 -6.60 4.80 3.07
C ILE A 366 -5.78 5.36 4.23
N ALA A 367 -4.94 6.37 4.02
CA ALA A 367 -4.13 6.98 5.07
C ALA A 367 -5.00 7.60 6.18
N ARG A 368 -6.11 8.28 5.84
CA ARG A 368 -7.07 8.81 6.81
C ARG A 368 -7.76 7.70 7.60
N GLN A 369 -8.17 6.64 6.94
CA GLN A 369 -8.80 5.49 7.59
C GLN A 369 -7.82 4.75 8.51
N LEU A 370 -6.56 4.58 8.11
CA LEU A 370 -5.50 4.02 8.96
C LEU A 370 -5.23 4.90 10.18
N ALA A 371 -5.15 6.22 10.01
CA ALA A 371 -5.00 7.15 11.13
C ALA A 371 -6.19 7.09 12.10
N ALA A 372 -7.41 6.97 11.57
CA ALA A 372 -8.62 6.83 12.37
C ALA A 372 -8.69 5.48 13.10
N ALA A 373 -8.33 4.38 12.45
CA ALA A 373 -8.23 3.06 13.06
C ALA A 373 -7.15 3.01 14.16
N GLY A 374 -6.02 3.66 13.94
CA GLY A 374 -4.96 3.83 14.95
C GLY A 374 -5.37 4.70 16.14
N SER A 375 -6.32 5.63 15.95
CA SER A 375 -6.88 6.46 17.04
C SER A 375 -7.98 5.77 17.86
N GLY A 376 -8.54 4.65 17.37
CA GLY A 376 -9.57 3.86 18.05
C GLY A 376 -9.02 2.77 18.98
N ASN A 377 -7.70 2.58 19.01
CA ASN A 377 -7.03 1.54 19.78
C ASN A 377 -6.08 2.21 20.79
N GLU A 378 -6.60 2.53 21.98
CA GLU A 378 -5.90 3.30 23.03
C GLU A 378 -4.61 2.62 23.56
N ASP A 379 -4.27 1.40 23.10
CA ASP A 379 -3.15 0.60 23.61
C ASP A 379 -1.94 0.41 22.67
N SER A 380 -1.90 0.98 21.45
CA SER A 380 -0.71 0.85 20.58
C SER A 380 0.46 1.75 21.02
N LYS A 381 1.72 1.31 20.83
CA LYS A 381 2.91 2.16 21.09
C LYS A 381 2.88 3.48 20.32
N ALA A 382 2.36 3.47 19.09
CA ALA A 382 2.19 4.67 18.27
C ALA A 382 1.13 5.62 18.86
N ALA A 383 0.02 5.09 19.37
CA ALA A 383 -0.99 5.86 20.10
C ALA A 383 -0.45 6.40 21.43
N GLN A 384 0.33 5.62 22.17
CA GLN A 384 1.03 6.07 23.39
C GLN A 384 2.04 7.19 23.08
N LEU A 385 2.77 7.09 21.95
CA LEU A 385 3.65 8.16 21.46
C LEU A 385 2.86 9.39 20.99
N GLN A 386 1.69 9.19 20.37
CA GLN A 386 0.82 10.29 19.93
C GLN A 386 0.16 11.01 21.11
N GLN A 387 -0.22 10.29 22.17
CA GLN A 387 -0.69 10.89 23.43
C GLN A 387 0.39 11.74 24.08
N ARG A 388 1.66 11.32 23.95
CA ARG A 388 2.85 12.06 24.39
C ARG A 388 3.17 13.30 23.55
N LEU A 389 2.53 13.52 22.40
CA LEU A 389 2.77 14.76 21.63
C LEU A 389 2.29 15.98 22.41
N ALA A 390 3.18 16.95 22.61
CA ALA A 390 2.91 18.24 23.23
C ALA A 390 2.43 19.30 22.23
N ASN A 391 2.66 19.08 20.93
CA ASN A 391 2.21 19.94 19.84
C ASN A 391 1.31 19.19 18.85
N ASN A 392 0.57 19.92 18.03
CA ASN A 392 -0.11 19.39 16.86
C ASN A 392 0.83 19.49 15.63
N PRO A 393 1.30 18.37 15.05
CA PRO A 393 2.23 18.40 13.92
C PRO A 393 1.65 19.01 12.64
N ALA A 394 0.32 19.16 12.55
CA ALA A 394 -0.35 19.83 11.45
C ALA A 394 -0.46 21.35 11.63
N THR A 395 -0.12 21.89 12.81
CA THR A 395 -0.14 23.34 13.04
C THR A 395 0.96 24.00 12.21
N PRO A 396 0.63 24.99 11.36
CA PRO A 396 1.60 25.69 10.53
C PRO A 396 2.73 26.34 11.33
N TRP A 397 3.89 26.51 10.72
CA TRP A 397 4.94 27.36 11.26
C TRP A 397 4.54 28.83 11.18
N ASN A 398 4.72 29.58 12.26
CA ASN A 398 4.69 31.04 12.23
C ASN A 398 6.09 31.56 11.93
N VAL A 399 6.27 32.26 10.81
CA VAL A 399 7.57 32.82 10.42
C VAL A 399 7.63 34.30 10.82
N TYR A 400 8.75 34.72 11.40
CA TYR A 400 8.96 36.09 11.85
C TYR A 400 10.32 36.63 11.39
N GLY A 401 10.48 37.95 11.51
CA GLY A 401 11.72 38.65 11.20
C GLY A 401 11.70 39.37 9.85
N PRO A 402 12.56 40.38 9.66
CA PRO A 402 12.62 41.15 8.43
C PRO A 402 13.31 40.39 7.30
N GLY A 403 13.00 40.74 6.05
CA GLY A 403 13.78 40.28 4.89
C GLY A 403 13.69 38.77 4.63
N GLN A 404 12.52 38.17 4.88
CA GLN A 404 12.23 36.77 4.55
C GLN A 404 11.00 36.67 3.63
N VAL A 405 10.96 35.66 2.77
CA VAL A 405 9.79 35.29 1.96
C VAL A 405 9.37 33.87 2.33
N THR A 406 8.08 33.66 2.58
CA THR A 406 7.53 32.34 2.92
C THR A 406 6.64 31.78 1.83
N GLU A 407 6.76 30.48 1.60
CA GLU A 407 5.86 29.71 0.76
C GLU A 407 5.47 28.40 1.45
N VAL A 408 4.19 28.02 1.37
CA VAL A 408 3.73 26.69 1.79
C VAL A 408 3.82 25.77 0.59
N LEU A 409 4.49 24.63 0.73
CA LEU A 409 4.68 23.61 -0.29
C LEU A 409 3.79 22.39 0.05
N PRO A 410 2.58 22.27 -0.52
CA PRO A 410 1.65 21.19 -0.19
C PRO A 410 2.19 19.85 -0.68
N GLY A 411 2.34 18.86 0.21
CA GLY A 411 2.75 17.50 -0.15
C GLY A 411 4.22 17.31 -0.49
N GLU A 412 5.06 18.35 -0.42
CA GLU A 412 6.51 18.26 -0.72
C GLU A 412 7.39 17.95 0.50
N GLY A 413 6.80 17.89 1.69
CA GLY A 413 7.49 17.49 2.92
C GLY A 413 7.65 15.98 3.02
N PRO A 414 8.49 15.51 3.98
CA PRO A 414 8.65 14.09 4.27
C PRO A 414 7.30 13.41 4.50
N GLN A 415 7.12 12.20 3.94
CA GLN A 415 5.88 11.41 4.09
C GLN A 415 4.60 12.12 3.60
N GLY A 416 4.73 13.09 2.68
CA GLY A 416 3.59 13.82 2.10
C GLY A 416 3.00 14.90 3.02
N PHE A 417 3.63 15.21 4.15
CA PHE A 417 3.25 16.37 4.96
C PHE A 417 3.55 17.69 4.22
N PRO A 418 2.82 18.79 4.51
CA PRO A 418 3.19 20.10 3.99
C PRO A 418 4.58 20.50 4.48
N ALA A 419 5.35 21.14 3.61
CA ALA A 419 6.60 21.81 3.98
C ALA A 419 6.43 23.34 3.91
N PHE A 420 7.28 24.06 4.63
CA PHE A 420 7.29 25.52 4.68
C PHE A 420 8.66 26.00 4.21
N ARG A 421 8.69 26.62 3.04
CA ARG A 421 9.89 27.24 2.51
C ARG A 421 10.05 28.64 3.10
N VAL A 422 11.21 28.91 3.65
CA VAL A 422 11.61 30.23 4.14
C VAL A 422 12.87 30.66 3.40
N ASP A 423 12.74 31.70 2.60
CA ASP A 423 13.83 32.33 1.86
C ASP A 423 14.31 33.57 2.62
N VAL A 424 15.43 33.42 3.34
CA VAL A 424 16.10 34.50 4.07
C VAL A 424 16.98 35.29 3.11
N GLN A 425 16.60 36.53 2.82
CA GLN A 425 17.25 37.35 1.78
C GLN A 425 18.61 37.91 2.22
N SER A 426 18.84 38.10 3.52
CA SER A 426 20.08 38.67 4.06
C SER A 426 20.35 38.18 5.48
N LYS A 427 21.64 38.07 5.84
CA LYS A 427 22.06 37.76 7.21
C LYS A 427 21.63 38.88 8.17
N ALA A 428 20.99 38.51 9.28
CA ALA A 428 20.61 39.43 10.35
C ALA A 428 21.77 39.70 11.31
N ALA A 429 21.64 40.73 12.16
CA ALA A 429 22.65 41.06 13.15
C ALA A 429 22.80 39.94 14.19
N ASN A 430 21.67 39.35 14.59
CA ASN A 430 21.61 38.18 15.45
C ASN A 430 20.81 37.04 14.81
N PRO A 431 21.19 35.76 15.03
CA PRO A 431 20.52 34.61 14.43
C PRO A 431 19.02 34.49 14.72
N TRP A 432 18.57 34.95 15.89
CA TRP A 432 17.17 34.86 16.36
C TRP A 432 16.30 36.02 15.88
N GLU A 433 16.80 36.96 15.08
CA GLU A 433 15.98 38.06 14.53
C GLU A 433 15.09 37.60 13.37
N ILE A 434 15.44 36.49 12.72
CA ILE A 434 14.67 35.83 11.65
C ILE A 434 14.55 34.37 12.02
N GLY A 435 13.33 33.85 12.03
CA GLY A 435 13.10 32.48 12.43
C GLY A 435 11.67 32.03 12.29
N THR A 436 11.42 30.81 12.74
CA THR A 436 10.08 30.22 12.81
C THR A 436 9.75 29.86 14.25
N VAL A 437 8.46 29.82 14.55
CA VAL A 437 7.95 29.34 15.82
C VAL A 437 6.72 28.46 15.62
N ASN A 438 6.67 27.31 16.29
CA ASN A 438 5.50 26.45 16.39
C ASN A 438 5.04 26.41 17.85
N SER A 439 3.76 26.70 18.09
CA SER A 439 3.21 26.81 19.45
C SER A 439 3.04 25.45 20.12
N ILE A 440 3.34 25.36 21.41
CA ILE A 440 3.11 24.15 22.21
C ILE A 440 1.78 24.27 22.94
N GLU A 441 0.78 23.54 22.47
CA GLU A 441 -0.60 23.69 22.94
C GLU A 441 -0.88 23.01 24.28
N LYS A 442 -0.01 22.08 24.72
CA LYS A 442 -0.17 21.34 25.98
C LYS A 442 0.75 21.86 27.09
N PRO A 443 0.33 21.80 28.37
CA PRO A 443 1.21 22.10 29.49
C PRO A 443 2.35 21.07 29.61
N ILE A 444 3.48 21.49 30.19
CA ILE A 444 4.64 20.63 30.48
C ILE A 444 4.95 20.76 31.97
N ALA A 445 4.99 19.65 32.69
CA ALA A 445 5.26 19.64 34.12
C ALA A 445 6.76 19.71 34.40
N LYS A 446 7.11 20.17 35.60
CA LYS A 446 8.48 20.09 36.11
C LYS A 446 8.96 18.63 36.08
N ASP A 447 10.22 18.44 35.72
CA ASP A 447 10.95 17.18 35.61
C ASP A 447 10.54 16.30 34.41
N ASP A 448 9.58 16.74 33.58
CA ASP A 448 9.24 16.07 32.32
C ASP A 448 10.42 16.08 31.33
N VAL A 449 10.68 14.93 30.69
CA VAL A 449 11.68 14.80 29.64
C VAL A 449 11.05 15.05 28.28
N ILE A 450 11.61 15.99 27.55
CA ILE A 450 11.13 16.43 26.24
C ILE A 450 12.05 15.95 25.13
N VAL A 451 11.46 15.48 24.03
CA VAL A 451 12.15 15.19 22.76
C VAL A 451 11.52 16.01 21.65
N VAL A 452 12.33 16.82 20.99
CA VAL A 452 11.97 17.54 19.76
C VAL A 452 12.49 16.75 18.57
N ALA A 453 11.65 16.53 17.57
CA ALA A 453 11.99 15.93 16.29
C ALA A 453 11.52 16.85 15.14
N LEU A 454 12.48 17.27 14.32
CA LEU A 454 12.35 18.36 13.36
C LEU A 454 12.95 17.92 12.01
N TRP A 455 12.22 18.11 10.91
CA TRP A 455 12.75 17.89 9.57
C TRP A 455 13.17 19.19 8.91
N LEU A 456 14.36 19.21 8.33
CA LEU A 456 14.91 20.35 7.60
C LEU A 456 15.57 19.89 6.30
N ARG A 457 15.54 20.74 5.28
CA ARG A 457 16.44 20.70 4.12
C ARG A 457 16.77 22.11 3.63
N ALA A 458 17.87 22.24 2.90
CA ALA A 458 18.26 23.47 2.21
C ALA A 458 18.26 23.20 0.69
N PRO A 459 17.11 23.32 0.01
CA PRO A 459 16.87 22.72 -1.31
C PRO A 459 17.77 23.26 -2.44
N HIS A 460 18.45 24.38 -2.22
CA HIS A 460 19.32 25.02 -3.21
C HIS A 460 20.81 24.70 -3.02
N LEU A 461 21.18 23.87 -2.03
CA LEU A 461 22.56 23.40 -1.89
C LEU A 461 22.87 22.33 -2.95
N ALA A 462 24.12 22.26 -3.40
CA ALA A 462 24.59 21.18 -4.25
C ALA A 462 24.84 19.89 -3.45
N ASP A 463 25.05 18.77 -4.16
CA ASP A 463 25.46 17.51 -3.56
C ASP A 463 26.77 17.67 -2.79
N GLY A 464 26.78 17.25 -1.52
CA GLY A 464 27.93 17.38 -0.62
C GLY A 464 28.09 18.74 0.06
N GLU A 465 27.29 19.76 -0.29
CA GLU A 465 27.25 21.03 0.43
C GLU A 465 26.36 20.96 1.68
N THR A 466 26.69 21.79 2.67
CA THR A 466 25.93 21.90 3.92
C THR A 466 25.76 23.35 4.35
N THR A 467 24.75 23.62 5.17
CA THR A 467 24.55 24.91 5.83
C THR A 467 24.14 24.72 7.29
N GLU A 468 24.56 25.63 8.17
CA GLU A 468 24.25 25.55 9.59
C GLU A 468 22.94 26.23 9.95
N ILE A 469 22.20 25.57 10.82
CA ILE A 469 21.08 26.11 11.60
C ILE A 469 21.61 26.31 13.03
N PRO A 470 21.80 27.57 13.45
CA PRO A 470 22.54 27.92 14.65
C PRO A 470 21.82 27.48 15.93
N SER A 471 20.50 27.38 15.89
CA SER A 471 19.71 26.88 17.00
C SER A 471 18.31 26.49 16.55
N PHE A 472 17.85 25.35 17.06
CA PHE A 472 16.44 25.00 17.15
C PHE A 472 16.16 24.43 18.54
N GLY A 473 14.95 24.60 19.05
CA GLY A 473 14.65 24.14 20.40
C GLY A 473 13.39 24.71 21.00
N LEU A 474 13.03 24.17 22.16
CA LEU A 474 11.87 24.55 22.92
C LEU A 474 12.24 25.57 24.00
N SER A 475 11.61 26.74 23.96
CA SER A 475 11.84 27.82 24.93
C SER A 475 10.58 28.63 25.19
N LEU A 476 10.59 29.48 26.22
CA LEU A 476 9.49 30.43 26.45
C LEU A 476 9.29 31.33 25.22
N SER A 477 8.04 31.57 24.83
CA SER A 477 7.71 32.45 23.70
C SER A 477 7.91 33.95 24.01
N SER A 478 8.34 34.28 25.23
CA SER A 478 8.60 35.64 25.71
C SER A 478 9.75 35.66 26.73
N PRO A 479 10.37 36.84 27.00
CA PRO A 479 11.45 36.94 27.99
C PRO A 479 11.02 36.35 29.35
N PRO A 480 11.89 35.57 30.02
CA PRO A 480 13.33 35.46 29.82
C PRO A 480 13.83 34.44 28.78
N TYR A 481 12.95 33.83 27.97
CA TYR A 481 13.33 32.82 26.96
C TYR A 481 14.00 31.55 27.52
N ASP A 482 13.65 31.16 28.75
CA ASP A 482 14.13 29.92 29.37
C ASP A 482 13.87 28.72 28.43
N GLY A 483 14.94 27.98 28.08
CA GLY A 483 14.88 26.80 27.23
C GLY A 483 14.65 25.51 28.02
N ILE A 484 14.01 24.53 27.40
CA ILE A 484 13.92 23.14 27.90
C ILE A 484 14.87 22.24 27.11
N ALA A 485 14.83 22.34 25.78
CA ALA A 485 15.61 21.53 24.86
C ALA A 485 16.15 22.43 23.74
N GLY A 486 17.39 22.23 23.30
CA GLY A 486 17.94 22.99 22.19
C GLY A 486 19.16 22.32 21.59
N ASN A 487 19.31 22.44 20.28
CA ASN A 487 20.45 21.92 19.53
C ASN A 487 20.70 22.78 18.28
N SER A 488 21.79 22.52 17.57
CA SER A 488 22.08 23.05 16.23
C SER A 488 21.96 21.95 15.19
N ALA A 489 21.83 22.32 13.91
CA ALA A 489 21.75 21.35 12.81
C ALA A 489 22.66 21.74 11.64
N THR A 490 23.32 20.75 11.04
CA THR A 490 24.04 20.90 9.77
C THR A 490 23.19 20.25 8.69
N VAL A 491 22.66 21.06 7.78
CA VAL A 491 21.59 20.69 6.84
C VAL A 491 22.12 20.58 5.42
N THR A 492 21.69 19.55 4.70
CA THR A 492 21.97 19.30 3.28
C THR A 492 20.77 19.67 2.39
N HIS A 493 20.87 19.44 1.08
CA HIS A 493 19.73 19.58 0.16
C HIS A 493 18.66 18.48 0.33
N GLN A 494 19.00 17.35 0.96
CA GLN A 494 18.07 16.28 1.27
C GLN A 494 17.35 16.52 2.59
N TRP A 495 16.13 15.98 2.74
CA TRP A 495 15.41 15.99 4.00
C TRP A 495 16.16 15.20 5.07
N GLN A 496 16.49 15.86 6.17
CA GLN A 496 17.14 15.26 7.33
C GLN A 496 16.32 15.53 8.58
N GLN A 497 16.33 14.58 9.51
CA GLN A 497 15.68 14.69 10.80
C GLN A 497 16.70 15.03 11.89
N PHE A 498 16.37 16.03 12.70
CA PHE A 498 17.20 16.53 13.79
C PHE A 498 16.46 16.43 15.11
N PHE A 499 17.22 16.19 16.19
CA PHE A 499 16.69 15.99 17.53
C PHE A 499 17.29 16.97 18.54
N ALA A 500 16.46 17.41 19.47
CA ALA A 500 16.89 18.10 20.69
C ALA A 500 16.16 17.50 21.87
N THR A 501 16.85 17.31 22.99
CA THR A 501 16.25 16.75 24.21
C THR A 501 16.54 17.65 25.40
N GLY A 502 15.75 17.50 26.45
CA GLY A 502 16.01 18.18 27.72
C GLY A 502 14.91 17.95 28.75
N THR A 503 15.16 18.40 29.97
CA THR A 503 14.25 18.19 31.12
C THR A 503 13.69 19.52 31.58
N ALA A 504 12.38 19.59 31.77
CA ALA A 504 11.70 20.80 32.20
C ALA A 504 12.10 21.18 33.64
N GLY A 505 12.78 22.32 33.83
CA GLY A 505 13.20 22.76 35.16
C GLY A 505 12.06 23.28 36.07
N LYS A 506 10.88 23.54 35.50
CA LYS A 506 9.68 24.07 36.17
C LYS A 506 8.41 23.67 35.40
N ASN A 507 7.25 23.98 35.97
CA ASN A 507 5.97 23.83 35.27
C ASN A 507 5.81 24.95 34.24
N PHE A 508 5.32 24.60 33.05
CA PHE A 508 4.95 25.50 31.97
C PHE A 508 3.47 25.28 31.60
N SER A 509 2.75 26.37 31.43
CA SER A 509 1.34 26.37 31.03
C SER A 509 1.22 26.08 29.54
N ALA A 510 0.02 25.64 29.12
CA ALA A 510 -0.33 25.53 27.70
C ALA A 510 -0.05 26.84 26.96
N SER A 511 0.53 26.76 25.76
CA SER A 511 0.92 27.89 24.90
C SER A 511 1.98 28.84 25.49
N GLU A 512 2.61 28.50 26.62
CA GLU A 512 3.69 29.29 27.21
C GLU A 512 5.01 29.10 26.44
N LEU A 513 5.21 27.90 25.89
CA LEU A 513 6.40 27.50 25.16
C LEU A 513 6.18 27.54 23.64
N GLY A 514 7.26 27.81 22.92
CA GLY A 514 7.33 27.74 21.48
C GLY A 514 8.56 26.95 21.03
N LEU A 515 8.39 26.16 19.98
CA LEU A 515 9.53 25.56 19.28
C LEU A 515 10.05 26.55 18.25
N GLY A 516 11.25 27.08 18.51
CA GLY A 516 11.92 28.03 17.62
C GLY A 516 12.92 27.35 16.69
N VAL A 517 13.05 27.87 15.47
CA VAL A 517 14.21 27.65 14.59
C VAL A 517 14.78 29.00 14.19
N HIS A 518 16.04 29.26 14.54
CA HIS A 518 16.73 30.50 14.22
C HIS A 518 17.38 30.40 12.84
N LEU A 519 17.02 31.32 11.94
CA LEU A 519 17.43 31.29 10.53
C LEU A 519 18.31 32.48 10.13
N GLY A 520 18.43 33.51 10.97
CA GLY A 520 19.06 34.79 10.64
C GLY A 520 20.59 34.77 10.46
N ASN A 521 21.27 33.63 10.64
CA ASN A 521 22.74 33.55 10.54
C ASN A 521 23.30 33.64 9.10
N ALA A 522 22.49 33.43 8.06
CA ALA A 522 22.91 33.50 6.66
C ALA A 522 21.72 33.74 5.71
N ALA A 523 21.99 34.36 4.56
CA ALA A 523 21.02 34.42 3.46
C ALA A 523 20.94 33.05 2.76
N ARG A 524 19.75 32.42 2.73
CA ARG A 524 19.52 31.09 2.15
C ARG A 524 18.05 30.70 2.18
N VAL A 525 17.72 29.68 1.39
CA VAL A 525 16.43 29.00 1.41
C VAL A 525 16.50 27.76 2.31
N ILE A 526 15.59 27.66 3.27
CA ILE A 526 15.40 26.50 4.14
C ILE A 526 13.94 26.04 4.03
N ASP A 527 13.74 24.74 3.81
CA ASP A 527 12.42 24.13 3.93
C ASP A 527 12.30 23.48 5.31
N LEU A 528 11.23 23.81 6.03
CA LEU A 528 10.85 23.20 7.30
C LEU A 528 9.75 22.17 7.06
N GLY A 529 10.00 20.94 7.49
CA GLY A 529 9.03 19.86 7.41
C GLY A 529 8.08 19.82 8.61
N PRO A 530 7.40 18.67 8.81
CA PRO A 530 6.57 18.46 10.00
C PRO A 530 7.44 18.52 11.26
N VAL A 531 6.80 18.78 12.41
CA VAL A 531 7.52 18.87 13.67
C VAL A 531 6.75 18.22 14.80
N ARG A 532 7.47 17.47 15.63
CA ARG A 532 6.92 16.68 16.73
C ARG A 532 7.68 16.98 18.01
N VAL A 533 6.96 17.38 19.04
CA VAL A 533 7.47 17.57 20.38
C VAL A 533 6.83 16.51 21.26
N PHE A 534 7.61 15.59 21.79
CA PHE A 534 7.14 14.54 22.68
C PHE A 534 7.44 14.92 24.13
N ASN A 535 6.43 14.91 24.98
CA ASN A 535 6.57 14.88 26.43
C ASN A 535 6.56 13.42 26.89
N LEU A 536 7.71 12.90 27.29
CA LEU A 536 7.87 11.51 27.72
C LEU A 536 7.56 11.28 29.20
N GLY A 537 7.23 12.35 29.94
CA GLY A 537 7.09 12.33 31.39
C GLY A 537 8.43 12.32 32.13
N PRO A 538 8.42 12.28 33.46
CA PRO A 538 9.62 12.37 34.27
C PRO A 538 10.47 11.10 34.20
N GLY A 539 11.80 11.27 34.21
CA GLY A 539 12.77 10.18 34.31
C GLY A 539 12.90 9.29 33.07
N ALA A 540 12.39 9.72 31.90
CA ALA A 540 12.57 8.98 30.66
C ALA A 540 14.04 8.98 30.18
N ASP A 541 14.54 7.83 29.73
CA ASP A 541 15.87 7.70 29.15
C ASP A 541 15.83 8.04 27.66
N VAL A 542 16.64 9.03 27.26
CA VAL A 542 16.75 9.53 25.88
C VAL A 542 18.18 9.41 25.33
N SER A 543 19.06 8.69 26.05
CA SER A 543 20.48 8.55 25.69
C SER A 543 20.70 7.87 24.33
N GLY A 544 19.76 7.04 23.86
CA GLY A 544 19.83 6.39 22.55
C GLY A 544 19.31 7.21 21.37
N LEU A 545 18.75 8.41 21.60
CA LEU A 545 18.17 9.26 20.54
C LEU A 545 19.14 10.34 20.03
N VAL A 546 20.17 10.64 20.82
CA VAL A 546 21.17 11.64 20.50
C VAL A 546 22.49 10.89 20.40
N GLY A 547 22.80 10.41 19.19
CA GLY A 547 24.14 9.90 18.91
C GLY A 547 25.14 11.05 18.98
N ASP A 548 26.28 10.83 19.62
CA ASP A 548 27.46 11.69 19.49
C ASP A 548 27.97 11.74 18.04
#